data_AF-A0A1B1BMF0-F1
#
_entry.id   AF-A0A1B1BMF0-F1
#
_cell.length_a   1.000
_cell.length_b   1.000
_cell.length_c   1.000
_cell.angle_alpha   90.00
_cell.angle_beta   90.00
_cell.angle_gamma   90.00
#
_symmetry.space_group_name_H-M   'P 1'
#
loop_
_entity.id
_entity.type
_entity.pdbx_description
1 polymer ?
#
loop_
_entity_poly.entity_id
_entity_poly.type
_entity_poly.pdbx_seq_one_letter_code
_entity_poly.pdbx_strand_id
1 'polypeptide(L)'
;MRATGFIGESRWRRRPASRVRYDALWADGRVEFDVSLTAAMYRGWPADFQPIEESVHANCPEVGTGRWVNGFAAVVDGPEVENPNPPGPRSGWPGRSGVAQREPSPRVRLAWRLTRGVVALGGGILLLTGPAADGVLGFVGVIFALGGAATLAGAVPRRFRWW
;
A
#
# COMPACT_ATOMS: atom_id res chain seq x y z
N MET A 1 -5.00 -12.30 -24.80
CA MET A 1 -4.72 -11.34 -23.71
C MET A 1 -3.75 -10.28 -24.20
N ARG A 2 -3.75 -9.10 -23.61
CA ARG A 2 -2.72 -8.07 -23.87
C ARG A 2 -2.33 -7.39 -22.56
N ALA A 3 -1.15 -6.80 -22.54
CA ALA A 3 -0.67 -6.00 -21.43
C ALA A 3 -0.63 -4.51 -21.80
N THR A 4 -0.97 -3.67 -20.85
CA THR A 4 -0.93 -2.20 -20.97
C THR A 4 -0.01 -1.66 -19.89
N GLY A 5 1.11 -1.08 -20.31
CA GLY A 5 2.12 -0.49 -19.44
C GLY A 5 1.78 0.96 -19.08
N PHE A 6 2.06 1.35 -17.85
CA PHE A 6 1.91 2.73 -17.39
C PHE A 6 2.77 3.02 -16.17
N ILE A 7 3.07 4.30 -15.97
CA ILE A 7 3.80 4.77 -14.79
C ILE A 7 2.80 5.08 -13.68
N GLY A 8 2.95 4.43 -12.53
CA GLY A 8 2.19 4.72 -11.32
C GLY A 8 3.09 4.99 -10.13
N GLU A 9 2.57 5.62 -9.07
CA GLU A 9 3.36 5.82 -7.86
C GLU A 9 3.43 4.54 -7.01
N SER A 10 4.62 4.21 -6.52
CA SER A 10 4.78 3.18 -5.47
C SER A 10 4.16 3.66 -4.16
N ARG A 11 3.25 2.86 -3.58
CA ARG A 11 2.59 3.18 -2.30
C ARG A 11 3.57 3.34 -1.12
N TRP A 12 4.70 2.63 -1.17
CA TRP A 12 5.68 2.60 -0.09
C TRP A 12 6.79 3.64 -0.24
N ARG A 13 7.31 3.83 -1.46
CA ARG A 13 8.46 4.72 -1.69
C ARG A 13 8.08 6.06 -2.31
N ARG A 14 6.82 6.28 -2.69
CA ARG A 14 6.35 7.47 -3.44
C ARG A 14 7.23 7.80 -4.65
N ARG A 15 7.79 6.77 -5.28
CA ARG A 15 8.60 6.87 -6.48
C ARG A 15 7.79 6.41 -7.69
N PRO A 16 8.01 6.98 -8.88
CA PRO A 16 7.46 6.44 -10.11
C PRO A 16 7.91 4.99 -10.27
N ALA A 17 6.97 4.11 -10.59
CA ALA A 17 7.19 2.70 -10.81
C ALA A 17 6.37 2.27 -12.03
N SER A 18 6.99 1.48 -12.91
CA SER A 18 6.27 0.83 -14.01
C SER A 18 5.25 -0.15 -13.44
N ARG A 19 4.05 -0.12 -14.00
CA ARG A 19 2.93 -1.00 -13.66
C ARG A 19 2.31 -1.53 -14.94
N VAL A 20 1.73 -2.71 -14.83
CA VAL A 20 1.10 -3.41 -15.94
C VAL A 20 -0.34 -3.74 -15.57
N ARG A 21 -1.23 -3.56 -16.53
CA ARG A 21 -2.63 -4.03 -16.50
C ARG A 21 -2.84 -5.02 -17.62
N TYR A 22 -3.76 -5.96 -17.42
CA TYR A 22 -4.06 -6.98 -18.43
C TYR A 22 -5.51 -6.85 -18.89
N ASP A 23 -5.69 -7.04 -20.19
CA ASP A 23 -7.01 -7.20 -20.79
C ASP A 23 -7.11 -8.62 -21.38
N ALA A 24 -8.24 -9.27 -21.16
CA ALA A 24 -8.54 -10.58 -21.72
C ALA A 24 -9.59 -10.47 -22.82
N LEU A 25 -9.34 -11.16 -23.93
CA LEU A 25 -10.33 -11.43 -24.96
C LEU A 25 -10.79 -12.86 -24.74
N TRP A 26 -12.07 -13.03 -24.45
CA TRP A 26 -12.71 -14.31 -24.22
C TRP A 26 -13.21 -14.92 -25.55
N ALA A 27 -13.48 -16.23 -25.55
CA ALA A 27 -13.94 -16.95 -26.75
C ALA A 27 -15.32 -16.51 -27.26
N ASP A 28 -16.12 -15.87 -26.40
CA ASP A 28 -17.40 -15.23 -26.74
C ASP A 28 -17.21 -13.86 -27.45
N GLY A 29 -15.97 -13.43 -27.69
CA GLY A 29 -15.63 -12.13 -28.27
C GLY A 29 -15.66 -10.98 -27.26
N ARG A 30 -15.96 -11.25 -25.99
CA ARG A 30 -16.01 -10.23 -24.94
C ARG A 30 -14.59 -9.83 -24.53
N VAL A 31 -14.33 -8.53 -24.51
CA VAL A 31 -13.11 -7.98 -23.89
C VAL A 31 -13.41 -7.63 -22.44
N GLU A 32 -12.64 -8.19 -21.52
CA GLU A 32 -12.65 -7.85 -20.10
C GLU A 32 -11.36 -7.12 -19.74
N PHE A 33 -11.51 -5.94 -19.15
CA PHE A 33 -10.40 -5.05 -18.83
C PHE A 33 -9.94 -5.22 -17.38
N ASP A 34 -8.68 -4.88 -17.11
CA ASP A 34 -8.13 -4.80 -15.74
C ASP A 34 -8.20 -6.15 -15.00
N VAL A 35 -8.00 -7.26 -15.72
CA VAL A 35 -8.05 -8.63 -15.17
C VAL A 35 -6.72 -9.04 -14.54
N SER A 36 -6.79 -9.95 -13.56
CA SER A 36 -5.59 -10.67 -13.11
C SER A 36 -5.19 -11.69 -14.18
N LEU A 37 -3.97 -11.57 -14.71
CA LEU A 37 -3.44 -12.50 -15.72
C LEU A 37 -3.56 -13.96 -15.26
N THR A 38 -3.13 -14.24 -14.03
CA THR A 38 -3.23 -15.56 -13.41
C THR A 38 -4.69 -16.01 -13.31
N ALA A 39 -5.59 -15.19 -12.76
CA ALA A 39 -6.99 -15.59 -12.63
C ALA A 39 -7.67 -15.84 -13.98
N ALA A 40 -7.37 -15.02 -14.98
CA ALA A 40 -7.90 -15.16 -16.33
C ALA A 40 -7.39 -16.45 -16.99
N MET A 41 -6.11 -16.78 -16.84
CA MET A 41 -5.49 -17.98 -17.39
C MET A 41 -6.01 -19.26 -16.72
N TYR A 42 -6.11 -19.30 -15.40
CA TYR A 42 -6.63 -20.47 -14.67
C TYR A 42 -8.11 -20.76 -14.95
N ARG A 43 -8.87 -19.77 -15.45
CA ARG A 43 -10.26 -19.96 -15.86
C ARG A 43 -10.40 -20.61 -17.24
N GLY A 44 -9.38 -20.51 -18.09
CA GLY A 44 -9.43 -21.00 -19.47
C GLY A 44 -8.45 -22.13 -19.77
N TRP A 45 -7.15 -21.90 -19.53
CA TRP A 45 -6.06 -22.72 -20.08
C TRP A 45 -4.84 -22.73 -19.12
N PRO A 46 -4.89 -23.43 -17.98
CA PRO A 46 -3.84 -23.32 -16.95
C PRO A 46 -2.46 -23.88 -17.38
N ALA A 47 -2.38 -24.76 -18.37
CA ALA A 47 -1.15 -25.46 -18.74
C ALA A 47 -0.08 -24.56 -19.38
N ASP A 48 -0.48 -23.47 -20.03
CA ASP A 48 0.41 -22.63 -20.85
C ASP A 48 0.66 -21.25 -20.22
N PHE A 49 0.52 -21.13 -18.89
CA PHE A 49 0.62 -19.84 -18.20
C PHE A 49 1.96 -19.12 -18.45
N GLN A 50 3.08 -19.80 -18.23
CA GLN A 50 4.40 -19.17 -18.29
C GLN A 50 4.75 -18.68 -19.71
N PRO A 51 4.59 -19.47 -20.80
CA PRO A 51 4.81 -18.98 -22.15
C PRO A 51 3.94 -17.77 -22.51
N ILE A 52 2.68 -17.75 -22.06
CA ILE A 52 1.77 -16.64 -22.32
C ILE A 52 2.19 -15.41 -21.53
N GLU A 53 2.55 -15.55 -20.25
CA GLU A 53 3.03 -14.46 -19.41
C GLU A 53 4.29 -13.82 -20.02
N GLU A 54 5.28 -14.63 -20.39
CA GLU A 54 6.51 -14.16 -21.03
C GLU A 54 6.22 -13.40 -22.34
N SER A 55 5.37 -13.95 -23.21
CA SER A 55 5.02 -13.32 -24.48
C SER A 55 4.22 -12.01 -24.29
N VAL A 56 3.27 -11.98 -23.35
CA VAL A 56 2.50 -10.79 -23.00
C VAL A 56 3.41 -9.68 -22.47
N HIS A 57 4.38 -10.01 -21.62
CA HIS A 57 5.33 -9.05 -21.09
C HIS A 57 6.35 -8.58 -22.13
N ALA A 58 6.84 -9.47 -22.99
CA ALA A 58 7.76 -9.12 -24.07
C ALA A 58 7.13 -8.11 -25.06
N ASN A 59 5.81 -8.15 -25.22
CA ASN A 59 5.05 -7.25 -26.07
C ASN A 59 4.41 -6.07 -25.33
N CYS A 60 4.70 -5.89 -24.04
CA CYS A 60 4.22 -4.77 -23.25
C CYS A 60 5.18 -3.56 -23.38
N PRO A 61 4.73 -2.43 -23.95
CA PRO A 61 5.54 -1.21 -23.92
C PRO A 61 5.64 -0.66 -22.48
N GLU A 62 6.60 0.24 -22.25
CA GLU A 62 6.75 0.91 -20.95
C GLU A 62 5.53 1.79 -20.62
N VAL A 63 5.00 2.48 -21.64
CA VAL A 63 3.76 3.27 -21.56
C VAL A 63 2.92 2.99 -22.80
N GLY A 64 1.67 2.59 -22.61
CA GLY A 64 0.70 2.35 -23.68
C GLY A 64 0.21 0.90 -23.75
N THR A 65 -0.64 0.64 -24.74
CA THR A 65 -1.29 -0.65 -24.95
C THR A 65 -0.41 -1.55 -25.81
N GLY A 66 -0.06 -2.72 -25.28
CA GLY A 66 0.70 -3.75 -25.99
C GLY A 66 -0.15 -4.57 -26.95
N ARG A 67 0.51 -5.44 -27.70
CA ARG A 67 -0.14 -6.32 -28.69
C ARG A 67 -0.95 -7.43 -28.02
N TRP A 68 -1.94 -7.95 -28.74
CA TRP A 68 -2.68 -9.13 -28.31
C TRP A 68 -1.85 -10.40 -28.51
N VAL A 69 -1.94 -11.29 -27.53
CA VAL A 69 -1.30 -12.61 -27.46
C VAL A 69 -2.38 -13.66 -27.27
N ASN A 70 -2.38 -14.72 -28.07
CA ASN A 70 -3.36 -15.81 -27.98
C ASN A 70 -2.95 -16.88 -26.94
N GLY A 71 -3.77 -17.93 -26.78
CA GLY A 71 -3.49 -19.05 -25.87
C GLY A 71 -2.27 -19.90 -26.24
N PHE A 72 -1.65 -19.66 -27.39
CA PHE A 72 -0.42 -20.34 -27.83
C PHE A 72 0.81 -19.42 -27.74
N ALA A 73 0.73 -18.35 -26.94
CA ALA A 73 1.76 -17.33 -26.77
C ALA A 73 2.15 -16.59 -28.07
N ALA A 74 1.34 -16.69 -29.13
CA ALA A 74 1.58 -15.99 -30.39
C ALA A 74 0.90 -14.63 -30.41
N VAL A 75 1.59 -13.64 -30.98
CA VAL A 75 1.03 -12.31 -31.23
C VAL A 75 -0.04 -12.42 -32.31
N VAL A 76 -1.21 -11.82 -32.06
CA VAL A 76 -2.35 -11.84 -32.96
C VAL A 76 -2.93 -10.43 -33.12
N ASP A 77 -3.62 -10.20 -34.22
CA ASP A 77 -4.51 -9.06 -34.34
C ASP A 77 -5.72 -9.29 -33.43
N GLY A 78 -5.90 -8.40 -32.46
CA GLY A 78 -7.07 -8.40 -31.61
C GLY A 78 -7.86 -7.11 -31.79
N PRO A 79 -9.04 -7.01 -31.17
CA PRO A 79 -9.94 -5.93 -31.44
C PRO A 79 -9.33 -4.60 -30.95
N GLU A 80 -9.57 -3.55 -31.73
CA GLU A 80 -9.18 -2.17 -31.42
C GLU A 80 -10.17 -1.56 -30.41
N VAL A 81 -10.36 -2.25 -29.29
CA VAL A 81 -11.18 -1.74 -28.19
C VAL A 81 -10.28 -0.94 -27.27
N GLU A 82 -10.52 0.35 -27.21
CA GLU A 82 -9.89 1.22 -26.23
C GLU A 82 -10.49 0.93 -24.84
N ASN A 83 -9.61 0.83 -23.84
CA ASN A 83 -10.07 0.61 -22.47
C ASN A 83 -10.81 1.89 -22.01
N PRO A 84 -12.10 1.81 -21.63
CA PRO A 84 -12.86 2.99 -21.17
C PRO A 84 -12.28 3.60 -19.88
N ASN A 85 -11.39 2.88 -19.20
CA ASN A 85 -10.59 3.35 -18.08
C ASN A 85 -9.12 3.47 -18.51
N PRO A 86 -8.71 4.58 -19.17
CA PRO A 86 -7.33 4.74 -19.62
C PRO A 86 -6.34 4.63 -18.44
N PRO A 87 -5.16 4.06 -18.68
CA PRO A 87 -4.15 3.90 -17.65
C PRO A 87 -3.55 5.27 -17.28
N GLY A 88 -3.89 5.76 -16.10
CA GLY A 88 -3.39 7.02 -15.57
C GLY A 88 -4.18 7.48 -14.35
N PRO A 89 -3.66 8.44 -13.58
CA PRO A 89 -4.46 9.16 -12.61
C PRO A 89 -5.52 9.97 -13.38
N ARG A 90 -6.77 9.54 -13.37
CA ARG A 90 -7.88 10.23 -14.05
C ARG A 90 -7.90 11.71 -13.67
N SER A 91 -7.75 12.60 -14.65
CA SER A 91 -8.10 14.02 -14.51
C SER A 91 -9.60 14.13 -14.23
N GLY A 92 -9.97 14.29 -12.96
CA GLY A 92 -11.37 14.38 -12.52
C GLY A 92 -11.77 13.36 -11.46
N TRP A 93 -10.91 12.39 -11.12
CA TRP A 93 -11.06 11.66 -9.87
C TRP A 93 -10.27 12.41 -8.80
N PRO A 94 -10.85 12.64 -7.60
CA PRO A 94 -10.07 13.23 -6.52
C PRO A 94 -8.86 12.32 -6.31
N GLY A 95 -7.66 12.88 -6.41
CA GLY A 95 -6.40 12.19 -6.18
C GLY A 95 -6.44 11.53 -4.81
N ARG A 96 -6.89 10.30 -4.76
CA ARG A 96 -6.99 9.46 -3.58
C ARG A 96 -6.60 8.08 -4.02
N SER A 97 -5.38 7.73 -3.66
CA SER A 97 -5.12 6.45 -3.04
C SER A 97 -6.36 5.97 -2.28
N GLY A 98 -7.18 5.14 -2.93
CA GLY A 98 -8.34 4.46 -2.35
C GLY A 98 -7.93 3.35 -1.38
N VAL A 99 -6.85 3.55 -0.62
CA VAL A 99 -6.77 2.99 0.71
C VAL A 99 -7.37 4.09 1.54
N ALA A 100 -8.57 3.89 2.07
CA ALA A 100 -8.98 4.67 3.22
C ALA A 100 -7.79 4.62 4.19
N GLN A 101 -7.02 5.71 4.28
CA GLN A 101 -6.25 5.97 5.48
C GLN A 101 -7.34 5.94 6.52
N ARG A 102 -7.48 4.80 7.19
CA ARG A 102 -8.24 4.69 8.40
C ARG A 102 -7.50 5.67 9.30
N GLU A 103 -7.95 6.92 9.29
CA GLU A 103 -7.49 7.89 10.25
C GLU A 103 -7.62 7.16 11.56
N PRO A 104 -6.50 6.89 12.25
CA PRO A 104 -6.58 6.13 13.48
C PRO A 104 -7.58 6.91 14.32
N SER A 105 -8.69 6.24 14.63
CA SER A 105 -9.81 6.88 15.31
C SER A 105 -9.25 7.66 16.49
N PRO A 106 -9.83 8.79 16.91
CA PRO A 106 -9.30 9.56 18.03
C PRO A 106 -8.99 8.67 19.26
N ARG A 107 -9.74 7.57 19.44
CA ARG A 107 -9.48 6.52 20.42
C ARG A 107 -8.19 5.73 20.17
N VAL A 108 -7.88 5.33 18.94
CA VAL A 108 -6.62 4.65 18.58
C VAL A 108 -5.42 5.58 18.72
N ARG A 109 -5.54 6.86 18.33
CA ARG A 109 -4.48 7.87 18.57
C ARG A 109 -4.24 8.08 20.07
N LEU A 110 -5.32 8.12 20.86
CA LEU A 110 -5.23 8.22 22.31
C LEU A 110 -4.59 6.97 22.92
N ALA A 111 -5.02 5.78 22.51
CA ALA A 111 -4.44 4.51 22.97
C ALA A 111 -2.93 4.45 22.69
N TRP A 112 -2.50 4.79 21.47
CA TRP A 112 -1.08 4.86 21.12
C TRP A 112 -0.29 5.87 21.95
N ARG A 113 -0.88 7.04 22.27
CA ARG A 113 -0.24 8.02 23.16
C ARG A 113 -0.11 7.49 24.59
N LEU A 114 -1.15 6.83 25.11
CA LEU A 114 -1.13 6.22 26.43
C LEU A 114 -0.11 5.08 26.52
N THR A 115 -0.08 4.16 25.55
CA THR A 115 0.89 3.07 25.53
C THR A 115 2.33 3.59 25.50
N ARG A 116 2.63 4.60 24.67
CA ARG A 116 3.96 5.22 24.62
C ARG A 116 4.32 5.91 25.94
N GLY A 117 3.37 6.61 26.56
CA GLY A 117 3.57 7.25 27.87
C GLY A 117 3.86 6.24 28.97
N VAL A 118 3.10 5.15 29.05
CA VAL A 118 3.31 4.07 30.04
C VAL A 118 4.67 3.39 29.87
N VAL A 119 5.07 3.08 28.64
CA VAL A 119 6.38 2.45 28.36
C VAL A 119 7.52 3.41 28.71
N ALA A 120 7.42 4.69 28.35
CA ALA A 120 8.44 5.68 28.68
C ALA A 120 8.57 5.90 30.20
N LEU A 121 7.44 5.97 30.91
CA LEU A 121 7.40 6.16 32.35
C LEU A 121 7.92 4.92 33.09
N GLY A 122 7.50 3.72 32.69
CA GLY A 122 7.98 2.46 33.25
C GLY A 122 9.49 2.27 33.04
N GLY A 123 9.98 2.58 31.83
CA GLY A 123 11.42 2.56 31.52
C GLY A 123 12.19 3.60 32.32
N GLY A 124 11.66 4.82 32.48
CA GLY A 124 12.26 5.87 33.30
C GLY A 124 12.36 5.50 34.78
N ILE A 125 11.29 4.95 35.36
CA ILE A 125 11.29 4.46 36.75
C ILE A 125 12.30 3.33 36.94
N LEU A 126 12.33 2.36 36.02
CA LEU A 126 13.26 1.24 36.07
C LEU A 126 14.73 1.70 36.02
N LEU A 127 15.03 2.74 35.22
CA LEU A 127 16.35 3.34 35.16
C LEU A 127 16.71 4.13 36.44
N LEU A 128 15.71 4.68 37.14
CA LEU A 128 15.88 5.40 38.40
C LEU A 128 16.03 4.48 39.61
N THR A 129 15.42 3.28 39.60
CA THR A 129 15.48 2.32 40.72
C THR A 129 16.46 1.17 40.48
N GLY A 130 17.04 1.08 39.29
CA GLY A 130 18.00 0.04 38.92
C GLY A 130 19.42 0.32 39.41
N PRO A 131 20.32 -0.67 39.31
CA PRO A 131 21.72 -0.58 39.78
C PRO A 131 22.59 0.42 38.99
N ALA A 132 22.02 1.09 37.98
CA ALA A 132 22.66 2.09 37.14
C ALA A 132 22.12 3.52 37.41
N ALA A 133 21.44 3.73 38.54
CA ALA A 133 20.85 5.02 38.93
C ALA A 133 21.91 6.12 39.13
N ASP A 134 23.15 5.76 39.44
CA ASP A 134 24.23 6.71 39.66
C ASP A 134 24.86 7.14 38.33
N GLY A 135 24.56 8.38 37.89
CA GLY A 135 25.22 9.06 36.79
C GLY A 135 24.29 9.50 35.64
N VAL A 136 24.86 9.60 34.44
CA VAL A 136 24.18 10.12 33.23
C VAL A 136 22.91 9.31 32.88
N LEU A 137 22.91 8.01 33.20
CA LEU A 137 21.77 7.12 33.01
C LEU A 137 20.57 7.48 33.91
N GLY A 138 20.82 7.91 35.15
CA GLY A 138 19.78 8.42 36.05
C GLY A 138 19.15 9.71 35.52
N PHE A 139 19.95 10.62 34.95
CA PHE A 139 19.45 11.86 34.32
C PHE A 139 18.58 11.59 33.08
N VAL A 140 18.99 10.62 32.24
CA VAL A 140 18.16 10.15 31.11
C VAL A 140 16.86 9.53 31.62
N GLY A 141 16.89 8.79 32.73
CA GLY A 141 15.72 8.27 33.42
C GLY A 141 14.74 9.37 33.86
N VAL A 142 15.23 10.48 34.43
CA VAL A 142 14.40 11.65 34.80
C VAL A 142 13.74 12.28 33.58
N ILE A 143 14.47 12.49 32.48
CA ILE A 143 13.91 13.06 31.24
C ILE A 143 12.81 12.16 30.67
N PHE A 144 13.02 10.84 30.67
CA PHE A 144 12.02 9.88 30.22
C PHE A 144 10.78 9.85 31.12
N ALA A 145 10.97 9.92 32.44
CA ALA A 145 9.86 9.99 33.40
C ALA A 145 9.04 11.27 33.25
N LEU A 146 9.68 12.43 33.12
CA LEU A 146 9.01 13.73 32.90
C LEU A 146 8.29 13.79 31.56
N GLY A 147 8.91 13.30 30.48
CA GLY A 147 8.28 13.21 29.16
C GLY A 147 7.08 12.25 29.13
N GLY A 148 7.20 11.10 29.81
CA GLY A 148 6.10 10.14 29.99
C GLY A 148 4.93 10.73 30.78
N ALA A 149 5.21 11.42 31.88
CA ALA A 149 4.19 12.09 32.69
C ALA A 149 3.48 13.22 31.92
N ALA A 150 4.22 14.05 31.18
CA ALA A 150 3.65 15.14 30.38
C ALA A 150 2.74 14.62 29.25
N THR A 151 3.13 13.53 28.59
CA THR A 151 2.32 12.91 27.53
C THR A 151 1.06 12.24 28.07
N LEU A 152 1.11 11.63 29.27
CA LEU A 152 -0.06 11.11 29.98
C LEU A 152 -0.99 12.24 30.45
N ALA A 153 -0.46 13.32 31.01
CA ALA A 153 -1.23 14.48 31.45
C ALA A 153 -1.97 15.16 30.29
N GLY A 154 -1.33 15.26 29.12
CA GLY A 154 -1.96 15.78 27.89
C GLY A 154 -3.02 14.85 27.28
N ALA A 155 -3.08 13.59 27.69
CA ALA A 155 -4.07 12.61 27.23
C ALA A 155 -5.33 12.59 28.12
N VAL A 156 -5.30 13.18 29.32
CA VAL A 156 -6.47 13.31 30.19
C VAL A 156 -7.43 14.34 29.59
N PRO A 157 -8.67 13.97 29.24
CA PRO A 157 -9.62 14.92 28.67
C PRO A 157 -9.97 16.03 29.68
N ARG A 158 -9.92 17.28 29.21
CA ARG A 158 -10.16 18.52 29.99
C ARG A 158 -11.45 18.53 30.84
N ARG A 159 -12.38 17.60 30.60
CA ARG A 159 -13.64 17.44 31.36
C ARG A 159 -13.47 16.96 32.82
N PHE A 160 -12.26 16.60 33.25
CA PHE A 160 -11.96 16.19 34.64
C PHE A 160 -11.05 17.18 35.40
N ARG A 161 -10.74 18.36 34.83
CA ARG A 161 -10.07 19.44 35.58
C ARG A 161 -11.12 20.25 36.34
N TRP A 162 -11.44 19.79 37.55
CA TRP A 162 -11.95 20.67 38.60
C TRP A 162 -10.82 20.84 39.60
N TRP A 163 -10.53 22.11 39.91
CA TRP A 163 -9.37 22.65 40.64
C TRP A 163 -8.13 22.93 39.79
#